data_AF-A0A5R2NB42-F1
#
_entry.id   AF-A0A5R2NB42-F1
#
_cell.length_a   1.000
_cell.length_b   1.000
_cell.length_c   1.000
_cell.angle_alpha   90.00
_cell.angle_beta   90.00
_cell.angle_gamma   90.00
#
_symmetry.space_group_name_H-M   'P 1'
#
loop_
_entity.id
_entity.type
_entity.pdbx_description
1 polymer ?
#
loop_
_entity_poly.entity_id
_entity_poly.type
_entity_poly.pdbx_seq_one_letter_code
_entity_poly.pdbx_strand_id
1 'polypeptide(L)'
;EDLGHIERRYGEIAMPAGILFGGADRVIGMAVHGEPMREKVEGLDFEPVDGLGHMPQFVEPERVVAFIKRIARRAFSDAASPRVHDNFNEPSG
;
A
#
# COMPACT_ATOMS: atom_id res chain seq x y z
N GLU A 1 -13.48 -19.10 -4.19
CA GLU A 1 -12.32 -19.99 -4.35
C GLU A 1 -11.04 -19.25 -4.74
N ASP A 2 -11.09 -18.26 -5.65
CA ASP A 2 -9.90 -17.53 -6.12
C ASP A 2 -9.21 -16.65 -5.04
N LEU A 3 -9.96 -16.01 -4.15
CA LEU A 3 -9.39 -15.08 -3.15
C LEU A 3 -8.34 -15.73 -2.23
N GLY A 4 -8.57 -16.96 -1.77
CA GLY A 4 -7.59 -17.68 -0.94
C GLY A 4 -6.36 -18.17 -1.72
N HIS A 5 -6.46 -18.27 -3.05
CA HIS A 5 -5.29 -18.51 -3.90
C HIS A 5 -4.48 -17.22 -4.08
N ILE A 6 -5.13 -16.08 -4.33
CA ILE A 6 -4.49 -14.77 -4.44
C ILE A 6 -3.76 -14.39 -3.14
N GLU A 7 -4.41 -14.58 -1.99
CA GLU A 7 -3.82 -14.25 -0.67
C GLU A 7 -2.51 -14.98 -0.41
N ARG A 8 -2.42 -16.26 -0.82
CA ARG A 8 -1.19 -17.06 -0.67
C ARG A 8 0.00 -16.50 -1.45
N ARG A 9 -0.27 -15.66 -2.46
CA ARG A 9 0.75 -15.01 -3.30
C ARG A 9 1.23 -13.68 -2.76
N TYR A 10 0.71 -13.18 -1.63
CA TYR A 10 1.19 -11.92 -1.05
C TYR A 10 2.69 -11.97 -0.70
N GLY A 11 3.22 -13.13 -0.32
CA GLY A 11 4.65 -13.33 -0.13
C GLY A 11 5.49 -13.22 -1.41
N GLU A 12 4.88 -13.24 -2.60
CA GLU A 12 5.56 -13.03 -3.88
C GLU A 12 5.78 -11.54 -4.19
N ILE A 13 5.24 -10.62 -3.38
CA ILE A 13 5.44 -9.17 -3.56
C ILE A 13 6.89 -8.82 -3.20
N ALA A 14 7.75 -8.80 -4.23
CA ALA A 14 9.18 -8.55 -4.07
C ALA A 14 9.57 -7.06 -4.11
N MET A 15 8.66 -6.19 -4.56
CA MET A 15 8.91 -4.74 -4.62
C MET A 15 8.65 -4.08 -3.25
N PRO A 16 9.35 -2.98 -2.90
CA PRO A 16 9.04 -2.23 -1.70
C PRO A 16 7.56 -1.82 -1.65
N ALA A 17 6.87 -2.30 -0.63
CA ALA A 17 5.44 -2.06 -0.42
C ALA A 17 5.18 -1.32 0.90
N GLY A 18 4.01 -0.71 0.99
CA GLY A 18 3.53 -0.14 2.24
C GLY A 18 2.01 -0.10 2.33
N ILE A 19 1.51 -0.05 3.56
CA ILE A 19 0.10 0.17 3.90
C ILE A 19 0.01 1.32 4.90
N LEU A 20 -0.77 2.35 4.54
CA LEU A 20 -1.24 3.38 5.48
C LEU A 20 -2.66 3.03 5.89
N PHE A 21 -2.92 2.90 7.19
CA PHE A 21 -4.18 2.41 7.72
C PHE A 21 -4.77 3.36 8.75
N GLY A 22 -6.07 3.65 8.67
CA GLY A 22 -6.77 4.42 9.70
C GLY A 22 -7.02 3.59 10.95
N GLY A 23 -6.43 3.96 12.09
CA GLY A 23 -6.60 3.24 13.36
C GLY A 23 -8.03 3.30 13.93
N ALA A 24 -8.83 4.25 13.47
CA ALA A 24 -10.26 4.38 13.79
C ALA A 24 -11.17 3.97 12.61
N ASP A 25 -10.67 3.18 11.66
CA ASP A 25 -11.48 2.65 10.57
C ASP A 25 -12.60 1.74 11.11
N ARG A 26 -13.84 2.05 10.69
CA ARG A 26 -15.06 1.33 11.07
C ARG A 26 -15.64 0.48 9.94
N VAL A 27 -15.06 0.54 8.76
CA VAL A 27 -15.46 -0.21 7.56
C VAL A 27 -14.64 -1.49 7.48
N ILE A 28 -13.31 -1.38 7.61
CA ILE A 28 -12.41 -2.54 7.65
C ILE A 28 -11.53 -2.49 8.91
N GLY A 29 -11.64 -3.51 9.77
CA GLY A 29 -10.88 -3.57 11.01
C GLY A 29 -9.39 -3.80 10.76
N MET A 30 -8.54 -2.96 11.35
CA MET A 30 -7.08 -3.03 11.20
C MET A 30 -6.50 -4.38 11.66
N ALA A 31 -7.01 -4.96 12.74
CA ALA A 31 -6.55 -6.25 13.25
C ALA A 31 -6.80 -7.41 12.26
N VAL A 32 -7.79 -7.28 11.37
CA VAL A 32 -8.14 -8.32 10.39
C VAL A 32 -7.47 -8.05 9.04
N HIS A 33 -7.46 -6.79 8.59
CA HIS A 33 -7.08 -6.44 7.23
C HIS A 33 -5.74 -5.70 7.12
N GLY A 34 -5.22 -5.16 8.21
CA GLY A 34 -3.98 -4.39 8.25
C GLY A 34 -2.83 -5.17 8.90
N GLU A 35 -2.92 -5.44 10.19
CA GLU A 35 -1.84 -6.03 10.99
C GLU A 35 -1.30 -7.35 10.42
N PRO A 36 -2.13 -8.32 9.98
CA PRO A 36 -1.62 -9.58 9.44
C PRO A 36 -0.76 -9.42 8.18
N MET A 37 -0.90 -8.29 7.46
CA MET A 37 -0.12 -8.04 6.24
C MET A 37 1.38 -7.89 6.53
N ARG A 38 1.76 -7.50 7.75
CA ARG A 38 3.17 -7.37 8.16
C ARG A 38 3.91 -8.71 8.15
N GLU A 39 3.19 -9.81 8.34
CA GLU A 39 3.73 -11.16 8.28
C GLU A 39 3.64 -11.76 6.87
N LYS A 40 2.64 -11.32 6.08
CA LYS A 40 2.37 -11.85 4.73
C LYS A 40 3.22 -11.22 3.63
N VAL A 41 3.71 -9.99 3.84
CA VAL A 41 4.51 -9.24 2.87
C VAL A 41 5.84 -8.86 3.53
N GLU A 42 6.93 -9.42 3.01
CA GLU A 42 8.27 -9.15 3.52
C GLU A 42 8.65 -7.67 3.32
N GLY A 43 9.19 -7.03 4.36
CA GLY A 43 9.67 -5.64 4.28
C GLY A 43 8.57 -4.57 4.13
N LEU A 44 7.32 -4.91 4.45
CA LEU A 44 6.17 -4.00 4.41
C LEU A 44 6.35 -2.79 5.35
N ASP A 45 6.23 -1.59 4.80
CA ASP A 45 6.12 -0.33 5.57
C ASP A 45 4.66 -0.13 5.99
N PHE A 46 4.37 -0.42 7.26
CA PHE A 46 3.03 -0.35 7.82
C PHE A 46 2.90 0.88 8.73
N GLU A 47 2.03 1.82 8.35
CA GLU A 47 1.77 3.09 9.05
C GLU A 47 0.31 3.14 9.54
N PRO A 48 0.03 2.72 10.79
CA PRO A 48 -1.26 2.97 11.42
C PRO A 48 -1.35 4.44 11.86
N VAL A 49 -2.51 5.07 11.65
CA VAL A 49 -2.76 6.47 12.04
C VAL A 49 -3.92 6.52 13.02
N ASP A 50 -3.60 6.76 14.29
CA ASP A 50 -4.59 6.85 15.36
C ASP A 50 -5.64 7.93 15.08
N GLY A 51 -6.90 7.61 15.33
CA GLY A 51 -8.03 8.54 15.11
C GLY A 51 -8.45 8.73 13.64
N LEU A 52 -7.67 8.26 12.67
CA LEU A 52 -8.01 8.36 11.26
C LEU A 52 -8.99 7.24 10.85
N GLY A 53 -10.04 7.61 10.12
CA GLY A 53 -11.04 6.69 9.60
C GLY A 53 -10.65 6.03 8.27
N HIS A 54 -11.65 5.45 7.59
CA HIS A 54 -11.47 4.61 6.40
C HIS A 54 -10.86 5.31 5.18
N MET A 55 -11.00 6.63 5.08
CA MET A 55 -10.73 7.38 3.84
C MET A 55 -9.59 8.38 3.99
N PRO A 56 -8.35 7.92 4.28
CA PRO A 56 -7.21 8.79 4.56
C PRO A 56 -6.89 9.73 3.40
N GLN A 57 -7.12 9.32 2.16
CA GLN A 57 -6.87 10.13 0.96
C GLN A 57 -7.77 11.37 0.83
N PHE A 58 -8.90 11.39 1.54
CA PHE A 58 -9.80 12.54 1.59
C PHE A 58 -9.60 13.40 2.84
N VAL A 59 -9.21 12.78 3.96
CA VAL A 59 -9.11 13.46 5.27
C VAL A 59 -7.71 14.04 5.48
N GLU A 60 -6.66 13.32 5.09
CA GLU A 60 -5.26 13.75 5.22
C GLU A 60 -4.49 13.55 3.91
N PRO A 61 -4.85 14.28 2.84
CA PRO A 61 -4.26 14.08 1.52
C PRO A 61 -2.74 14.31 1.52
N GLU A 62 -2.23 15.27 2.28
CA GLU A 62 -0.78 15.53 2.37
C GLU A 62 -0.02 14.36 2.99
N ARG A 63 -0.58 13.71 4.02
CA ARG A 63 0.01 12.51 4.62
C ARG A 63 0.05 11.37 3.61
N VAL A 64 -1.06 11.13 2.90
CA VAL A 64 -1.13 10.09 1.88
C VAL A 64 -0.14 10.36 0.73
N VAL A 65 -0.01 11.60 0.28
CA VAL A 65 1.00 11.98 -0.73
C VAL A 65 2.42 11.76 -0.22
N ALA A 66 2.72 12.14 1.03
CA ALA A 66 4.02 11.92 1.64
C ALA A 66 4.34 10.42 1.78
N PHE A 67 3.36 9.61 2.16
CA PHE A 67 3.44 8.16 2.22
C PHE A 67 3.78 7.56 0.85
N ILE A 68 3.03 7.91 -0.20
CA ILE A 68 3.28 7.44 -1.58
C ILE A 68 4.69 7.82 -2.03
N LYS A 69 5.13 9.08 -1.81
CA LYS A 69 6.49 9.53 -2.15
C LYS A 69 7.57 8.75 -1.38
N ARG A 70 7.31 8.33 -0.15
CA ARG A 70 8.25 7.52 0.65
C ARG A 70 8.42 6.13 0.05
N ILE A 71 7.32 5.45 -0.26
CA ILE A 71 7.35 4.11 -0.86
C ILE A 71 7.96 4.15 -2.27
N ALA A 72 7.58 5.13 -3.09
CA ALA A 72 8.12 5.31 -4.44
C ALA A 72 9.65 5.53 -4.40
N ARG A 73 10.16 6.36 -3.49
CA ARG A 73 11.61 6.54 -3.34
C ARG A 73 12.33 5.23 -3.01
N ARG A 74 11.75 4.35 -2.18
CA ARG A 74 12.32 3.03 -1.87
C ARG A 74 12.28 2.09 -3.08
N ALA A 75 11.17 2.08 -3.82
CA ALA A 75 10.98 1.21 -4.97
C ALA A 75 11.88 1.59 -6.17
N PHE A 76 12.19 2.87 -6.33
CA PHE A 76 12.90 3.39 -7.50
C PHE A 76 14.29 3.97 -7.18
N SER A 77 14.83 3.75 -5.99
CA SER A 77 16.17 4.24 -5.62
C SER A 77 17.32 3.44 -6.24
N ASP A 78 17.08 2.24 -6.75
CA ASP A 78 18.13 1.36 -7.29
C ASP A 78 18.29 1.51 -8.81
N ALA A 79 19.53 1.49 -9.30
CA ALA A 79 19.83 1.61 -10.73
C ALA A 79 19.34 0.42 -11.58
N ALA A 80 19.01 -0.70 -10.93
CA ALA A 80 18.42 -1.90 -11.53
C ALA A 80 16.88 -1.90 -11.46
N SER A 81 16.25 -0.90 -10.83
CA SER A 81 14.79 -0.81 -10.79
C SER A 81 14.23 -0.81 -12.22
N PRO A 82 13.16 -1.58 -12.50
CA PRO A 82 12.46 -1.50 -13.77
C PRO A 82 12.14 -0.03 -14.07
N ARG A 83 12.38 0.41 -15.31
CA ARG A 83 11.97 1.75 -15.73
C ARG A 83 10.49 1.90 -15.40
N VAL A 84 10.11 3.03 -14.82
CA VAL A 84 8.70 3.40 -14.67
C VAL A 84 8.07 3.24 -16.05
N HIS A 85 7.13 2.31 -16.17
CA HIS A 85 6.40 2.13 -17.42
C HIS A 85 5.57 3.39 -17.67
N ASP A 86 5.81 4.08 -18.79
CA ASP A 86 5.10 5.28 -19.22
C ASP A 86 3.83 4.96 -20.01
N ASN A 87 3.32 3.73 -19.88
CA ASN A 87 2.14 3.20 -20.56
C ASN A 87 0.81 3.82 -20.07
N PHE A 88 0.80 5.07 -19.59
CA PHE A 88 -0.43 5.78 -19.35
C PHE A 88 -1.09 6.08 -20.70
N ASN A 89 -1.99 5.19 -21.11
CA ASN A 89 -2.85 5.43 -22.25
C ASN A 89 -3.95 6.38 -21.76
N GLU A 90 -3.90 7.64 -22.19
CA GLU A 90 -5.02 8.56 -21.95
C GLU A 90 -6.31 7.87 -22.43
N PRO A 91 -7.36 7.80 -21.59
CA PRO A 91 -8.63 7.29 -22.06
C PRO A 91 -9.07 8.20 -23.21
N SER A 92 -9.20 7.64 -24.41
CA SER A 92 -9.79 8.35 -25.54
C SER A 92 -11.24 8.67 -25.19
N GLY A 93 -11.47 9.91 -24.76
CA GLY A 93 -12.76 10.46 -24.38
C GLY A 93 -12.81 11.94 -24.73
#